data_AF-A0AAV5TY66-F1
#
_entry.id   AF-A0AAV5TY66-F1
#
_cell.length_a   1.000
_cell.length_b   1.000
_cell.length_c   1.000
_cell.angle_alpha   90.00
_cell.angle_beta   90.00
_cell.angle_gamma   90.00
#
_symmetry.space_group_name_H-M   'P 1'
#
loop_
_entity.id
_entity.type
_entity.pdbx_description
1 polymer ?
#
loop_
_entity_poly.entity_id
_entity_poly.type
_entity_poly.pdbx_seq_one_letter_code
_entity_poly.pdbx_strand_id
1 'polypeptide(L)'
;QTFYDVTADLQLNFDSSNTGHVTLGHGTHQIWSAHNYRNGTYTHADYPSNIPSAYIWVSYEPKRKQPSEIRNSQDNIIIDISISSQPSTTTQASSTTTPSPTTTTKTTTAATTPTTTTTTTTTISTTTPSPKPASGSGPYCNCSVDKFGFPIGWRYNDIWLDVVVILDTSEAMGKTALMDAGALIESFISDGDDDFLITETNAPFYTRVGVISMAEKATVMYNLNMTKTDKVQGKAWINEGFPRINVVDAYEAALKMFNEGLISRPERVNARQVIYYMTDSDPKNNLNVLNQFKASQGVIIVNNFLEEGEVELTALKELASKGYYFSNDNYAISLQSFCKANCFCQREKNALGGTDPATKASGGCYHPAPAGVPFNKAQKTCENTGGNLASIHDAEKGRFVQQLMSKVNSNYFWFGYNKSDDGAWKWTDQSTDSYTNWDVNEPNSAAVAKCAYMDATTAGLKWGAGNCQMGFPYVCQYTPCSVG
;
A
#
# COMPACT_ATOMS: atom_id res chain seq x y z
N GLN A 1 32.00 -22.26 -16.62
CA GLN A 1 31.48 -20.90 -16.83
C GLN A 1 32.67 -20.01 -17.13
N THR A 2 32.61 -19.24 -18.22
CA THR A 2 33.65 -18.26 -18.58
C THR A 2 33.37 -16.99 -17.78
N PHE A 3 34.29 -16.58 -16.92
CA PHE A 3 34.16 -15.32 -16.18
C PHE A 3 34.70 -14.19 -17.08
N TYR A 4 33.91 -13.12 -17.23
CA TYR A 4 34.34 -11.90 -17.90
C TYR A 4 34.71 -10.89 -16.81
N ASP A 5 35.93 -10.35 -16.88
CA ASP A 5 36.30 -9.22 -16.04
C ASP A 5 35.55 -7.99 -16.57
N VAL A 6 34.66 -7.43 -15.75
CA VAL A 6 33.90 -6.21 -16.06
C VAL A 6 34.56 -5.06 -15.32
N THR A 7 35.20 -4.15 -16.06
CA THR A 7 35.70 -2.90 -15.52
C THR A 7 34.61 -1.84 -15.58
N ALA A 8 34.24 -1.27 -14.45
CA ALA A 8 33.27 -0.18 -14.37
C ALA A 8 33.98 1.11 -13.95
N ASP A 9 33.98 2.10 -14.84
CA ASP A 9 34.43 3.46 -14.53
C ASP A 9 33.22 4.26 -14.01
N LEU A 10 33.23 4.59 -12.72
CA LEU A 10 32.18 5.38 -12.10
C LEU A 10 32.55 6.88 -12.16
N GLN A 11 31.85 7.63 -13.01
CA GLN A 11 31.93 9.09 -13.05
C GLN A 11 30.71 9.69 -12.34
N LEU A 12 30.95 10.48 -11.29
CA LEU A 12 29.88 11.17 -10.58
C LEU A 12 29.89 12.65 -10.96
N ASN A 13 28.79 13.10 -11.58
CA ASN A 13 28.59 14.48 -12.02
C ASN A 13 27.49 15.12 -11.17
N PHE A 14 27.83 16.20 -10.46
CA PHE A 14 26.86 16.95 -9.67
C PHE A 14 26.62 18.32 -10.31
N ASP A 15 25.38 18.81 -10.26
CA ASP A 15 25.07 20.19 -10.65
C ASP A 15 25.92 21.18 -9.83
N SER A 16 26.30 22.26 -10.49
CA SER A 16 27.06 23.41 -9.97
C SER A 16 26.49 24.05 -8.70
N SER A 17 25.22 23.83 -8.36
CA SER A 17 24.59 24.30 -7.12
C SER A 17 24.70 23.32 -5.94
N ASN A 18 25.14 22.08 -6.16
CA ASN A 18 25.06 21.00 -5.19
C ASN A 18 26.38 20.83 -4.42
N THR A 19 26.30 20.88 -3.09
CA THR A 19 27.44 20.60 -2.20
C THR A 19 27.05 19.52 -1.18
N GLY A 20 27.87 18.47 -1.07
CA GLY A 20 27.58 17.32 -0.20
C GLY A 20 28.77 16.35 -0.11
N HIS A 21 28.59 15.31 0.69
CA HIS A 21 29.58 14.25 0.86
C HIS A 21 29.14 13.01 0.10
N VAL A 22 30.05 12.38 -0.64
CA VAL A 22 29.78 11.08 -1.28
C VAL A 22 30.65 10.03 -0.62
N THR A 23 30.05 8.89 -0.32
CA THR A 23 30.75 7.69 0.15
C THR A 23 30.47 6.54 -0.81
N LEU A 24 31.52 5.86 -1.23
CA LEU A 24 31.47 4.68 -2.09
C LEU A 24 31.84 3.45 -1.26
N GLY A 25 31.05 2.39 -1.38
CA GLY A 25 31.35 1.12 -0.71
C GLY A 25 30.98 -0.10 -1.55
N HIS A 26 31.46 -1.25 -1.07
CA HIS A 26 31.37 -2.53 -1.77
C HIS A 26 31.02 -3.64 -0.78
N GLY A 27 30.04 -4.49 -1.13
CA GLY A 27 29.59 -5.55 -0.25
C GLY A 27 29.08 -5.03 1.10
N THR A 28 29.50 -5.67 2.20
CA THR A 28 29.13 -5.33 3.59
C THR A 28 30.15 -4.45 4.31
N HIS A 29 31.23 -4.01 3.63
CA HIS A 29 32.30 -3.22 4.24
C HIS A 29 32.39 -1.81 3.63
N GLN A 30 32.45 -0.79 4.49
CA GLN A 30 32.95 0.54 4.13
C GLN A 30 34.49 0.49 4.09
N ILE A 31 35.10 0.83 2.96
CA ILE A 31 36.57 0.79 2.83
C ILE A 31 37.19 2.17 2.56
N TRP A 32 36.43 3.18 2.10
CA TRP A 32 37.04 4.46 1.67
C TRP A 32 36.52 5.67 2.44
N SER A 33 37.44 6.61 2.69
CA SER A 33 37.20 7.84 3.44
C SER A 33 36.14 8.71 2.75
N ALA A 34 35.27 9.34 3.55
CA ALA A 34 34.33 10.33 3.05
C ALA A 34 35.09 11.50 2.41
N HIS A 35 34.86 11.75 1.13
CA HIS A 35 35.47 12.89 0.44
C HIS A 35 34.48 14.05 0.37
N ASN A 36 35.00 15.25 0.61
CA ASN A 36 34.22 16.48 0.50
C ASN A 36 34.19 16.88 -0.97
N TYR A 37 33.05 16.69 -1.65
CA TYR A 37 32.93 17.09 -3.04
C TYR A 37 32.50 18.55 -3.12
N ARG A 38 33.30 19.34 -3.85
CA ARG A 38 32.96 20.70 -4.29
C ARG A 38 33.27 20.80 -5.77
N ASN A 39 32.24 21.03 -6.59
CA ASN A 39 32.32 21.38 -8.01
C ASN A 39 33.31 20.54 -8.86
N GLY A 40 32.82 19.50 -9.53
CA GLY A 40 33.53 18.89 -10.66
C GLY A 40 33.41 17.36 -10.77
N THR A 41 33.68 16.88 -11.99
CA THR A 41 33.92 15.47 -12.38
C THR A 41 35.08 14.87 -11.59
N TYR A 42 34.86 13.70 -10.99
CA TYR A 42 35.92 12.90 -10.37
C TYR A 42 36.15 11.61 -11.16
N THR A 43 37.40 11.35 -11.53
CA THR A 43 37.87 10.09 -12.10
C THR A 43 38.94 9.52 -11.17
N HIS A 44 38.65 8.42 -10.49
CA HIS A 44 39.66 7.70 -9.71
C HIS A 44 40.42 6.75 -10.64
N ALA A 45 41.74 6.94 -10.77
CA ALA A 45 42.57 6.07 -11.61
C ALA A 45 42.88 4.71 -10.95
N ASP A 46 42.84 4.63 -9.61
CA ASP A 46 43.17 3.40 -8.87
C ASP A 46 41.96 2.56 -8.44
N TYR A 47 40.99 2.32 -9.33
CA TYR A 47 40.09 1.19 -9.09
C TYR A 47 40.92 -0.10 -9.19
N PRO A 48 40.94 -0.98 -8.16
CA PRO A 48 41.35 -2.34 -8.40
C PRO A 48 40.37 -2.90 -9.41
N SER A 49 40.90 -3.30 -10.56
CA SER A 49 40.19 -3.74 -11.77
C SER A 49 39.35 -5.01 -11.60
N ASN A 50 39.07 -5.43 -10.36
CA ASN A 50 38.20 -6.54 -10.03
C ASN A 50 37.38 -6.23 -8.77
N ILE A 51 36.09 -6.01 -8.97
CA ILE A 51 35.08 -5.84 -7.92
C ILE A 51 34.30 -7.16 -7.82
N PRO A 52 34.55 -8.03 -6.82
CA PRO A 52 33.96 -9.37 -6.77
C PRO A 52 32.50 -9.41 -6.26
N SER A 53 31.78 -8.28 -6.21
CA SER A 53 30.36 -8.27 -5.77
C SER A 53 29.41 -8.02 -6.92
N ALA A 54 28.17 -8.45 -6.70
CA ALA A 54 27.04 -8.16 -7.57
C ALA A 54 26.51 -6.70 -7.46
N TYR A 55 27.02 -5.88 -6.51
CA TYR A 55 26.51 -4.52 -6.28
C TYR A 55 27.55 -3.58 -5.63
N ILE A 56 27.50 -2.31 -6.05
CA ILE A 56 28.24 -1.17 -5.47
C ILE A 56 27.17 -0.20 -4.96
N TRP A 57 27.39 0.43 -3.81
CA TRP A 57 26.49 1.47 -3.30
C TRP A 57 27.19 2.83 -3.26
N VAL A 58 26.42 3.85 -3.60
CA VAL A 58 26.82 5.26 -3.58
C VAL A 58 25.90 5.98 -2.60
N SER A 59 26.46 6.50 -1.52
CA SER A 59 25.71 7.32 -0.55
C SER A 59 26.07 8.78 -0.75
N TYR A 60 25.08 9.65 -0.96
CA TYR A 60 25.26 11.09 -1.07
C TYR A 60 24.50 11.80 0.04
N GLU A 61 25.22 12.54 0.87
CA GLU A 61 24.64 13.36 1.94
C GLU A 61 24.74 14.85 1.55
N PRO A 62 23.62 15.48 1.11
CA PRO A 62 23.61 16.90 0.80
C PRO A 62 23.77 17.73 2.07
N LYS A 63 24.46 18.86 1.98
CA LYS A 63 24.57 19.79 3.11
C LYS A 63 23.18 20.29 3.51
N ARG A 64 22.84 20.22 4.81
CA ARG A 64 21.54 20.67 5.35
C ARG A 64 21.23 22.11 4.92
N LYS A 65 20.14 22.31 4.17
CA LYS A 65 19.58 23.61 3.80
C LYS A 65 18.62 24.11 4.88
N GLN A 66 18.51 25.44 5.03
CA GLN A 66 17.52 26.04 5.93
C GLN A 66 16.10 25.89 5.37
N PRO A 67 15.04 25.82 6.21
CA PRO A 67 13.67 25.57 5.75
C PRO A 67 13.13 26.51 4.65
N SER A 68 13.60 27.75 4.61
CA SER A 68 13.24 28.73 3.58
C SER A 68 13.85 28.43 2.19
N GLU A 69 14.92 27.65 2.14
CA GLU A 69 15.66 27.31 0.91
C GLU A 69 15.13 26.02 0.27
N ILE A 70 14.37 25.21 1.02
CA ILE A 70 13.79 23.94 0.55
C ILE A 70 12.68 24.19 -0.47
N ARG A 71 11.83 25.20 -0.24
CA ARG A 71 10.63 25.46 -1.06
C ARG A 71 10.95 25.91 -2.50
N ASN A 72 12.18 26.37 -2.75
CA ASN A 72 12.66 26.83 -4.05
C ASN A 72 13.80 25.96 -4.63
N SER A 73 14.08 24.80 -4.01
CA SER A 73 15.19 23.94 -4.43
C SER A 73 14.89 23.26 -5.77
N GLN A 74 15.77 23.44 -6.76
CA GLN A 74 15.72 22.78 -8.08
C GLN A 74 16.78 21.68 -8.22
N ASP A 75 17.34 21.22 -7.09
CA ASP A 75 18.44 20.25 -7.08
C ASP A 75 18.03 18.96 -7.82
N ASN A 76 18.69 18.67 -8.93
CA ASN A 76 18.59 17.40 -9.64
C ASN A 76 19.89 16.62 -9.44
N ILE A 77 19.80 15.39 -8.95
CA ILE A 77 20.95 14.49 -8.80
C ILE A 77 20.92 13.54 -10.01
N ILE A 78 21.88 13.68 -10.90
CA ILE A 78 22.04 12.82 -12.08
C ILE A 78 23.28 11.95 -11.82
N ILE A 79 23.10 10.63 -11.83
CA ILE A 79 24.19 9.67 -11.65
C ILE A 79 24.35 8.91 -12.96
N ASP A 80 25.40 9.24 -13.71
CA ASP A 80 25.71 8.58 -14.98
C ASP A 80 26.68 7.42 -14.73
N ILE A 81 26.26 6.19 -15.03
CA ILE A 81 27.10 4.99 -14.89
C ILE A 81 27.40 4.46 -16.30
N SER A 82 28.69 4.41 -16.67
CA SER A 82 29.14 3.82 -17.92
C SER A 82 29.86 2.49 -17.67
N ILE A 83 29.35 1.41 -18.26
CA ILE A 83 29.99 0.08 -18.24
C ILE A 83 30.63 -0.13 -19.60
N SER A 84 31.95 -0.33 -19.66
CA SER A 84 32.64 -0.65 -20.91
C SER A 84 33.14 -2.09 -20.88
N SER A 85 32.85 -2.87 -21.91
CA SER A 85 33.50 -4.15 -22.13
C SER A 85 34.80 -3.90 -22.90
N GLN A 86 35.97 -4.11 -22.28
CA GLN A 86 37.20 -4.25 -23.06
C GLN A 86 37.27 -5.70 -23.60
N PRO A 87 37.38 -5.90 -24.92
CA PRO A 87 37.80 -7.18 -25.46
C PRO A 87 39.26 -7.42 -25.09
N SER A 88 39.56 -8.56 -24.48
CA SER A 88 40.91 -9.04 -24.28
C SER A 88 41.62 -9.20 -25.63
N THR A 89 42.64 -8.39 -25.87
CA THR A 89 43.49 -8.51 -27.04
C THR A 89 44.41 -9.73 -26.90
N THR A 90 44.28 -10.68 -27.83
CA THR A 90 45.39 -11.52 -28.26
C THR A 90 45.50 -11.41 -29.78
N THR A 91 46.73 -11.17 -30.22
CA THR A 91 47.17 -10.65 -31.52
C THR A 91 47.07 -11.67 -32.67
N GLN A 92 46.65 -11.24 -33.88
CA GLN A 92 47.47 -11.27 -35.11
C GLN A 92 46.74 -10.77 -36.38
N ALA A 93 47.24 -9.62 -36.87
CA ALA A 93 47.64 -9.20 -38.23
C ALA A 93 46.79 -9.43 -39.51
N SER A 94 46.74 -8.31 -40.27
CA SER A 94 46.73 -8.13 -41.75
C SER A 94 45.39 -8.31 -42.50
N SER A 95 44.96 -7.45 -43.44
CA SER A 95 45.59 -6.31 -44.15
C SER A 95 44.55 -5.52 -44.98
N THR A 96 44.69 -4.19 -45.00
CA THR A 96 44.49 -3.23 -46.12
C THR A 96 43.28 -3.35 -47.08
N THR A 97 42.44 -2.30 -47.19
CA THR A 97 42.42 -1.26 -48.26
C THR A 97 41.21 -0.31 -48.17
N THR A 98 41.43 0.92 -48.63
CA THR A 98 40.62 2.17 -48.59
C THR A 98 39.61 2.26 -49.79
N PRO A 99 38.91 3.39 -50.09
CA PRO A 99 37.64 3.94 -49.55
C PRO A 99 36.46 4.17 -50.57
N SER A 100 35.23 4.38 -50.02
CA SER A 100 34.11 5.27 -50.48
C SER A 100 33.45 5.08 -51.88
N PRO A 101 32.34 5.80 -52.25
CA PRO A 101 31.28 6.51 -51.49
C PRO A 101 29.83 6.29 -52.07
N THR A 102 28.88 7.15 -51.63
CA THR A 102 27.64 7.61 -52.32
C THR A 102 26.38 6.79 -52.00
N THR A 103 25.27 7.35 -51.52
CA THR A 103 24.48 8.35 -52.25
C THR A 103 23.57 9.18 -51.35
N THR A 104 23.60 10.48 -51.65
CA THR A 104 22.77 11.60 -51.22
C THR A 104 21.29 11.42 -51.59
N THR A 105 20.36 11.91 -50.76
CA THR A 105 19.28 12.78 -51.28
C THR A 105 18.83 13.76 -50.19
N LYS A 106 19.24 15.02 -50.36
CA LYS A 106 18.61 16.19 -49.74
C LYS A 106 17.33 16.52 -50.50
N THR A 107 16.29 16.96 -49.79
CA THR A 107 15.39 17.99 -50.30
C THR A 107 15.19 19.06 -49.22
N THR A 108 15.92 20.16 -49.40
CA THR A 108 15.69 21.54 -48.91
C THR A 108 14.36 22.07 -49.49
N THR A 109 13.63 23.09 -49.03
CA THR A 109 13.80 24.24 -48.12
C THR A 109 12.44 24.95 -48.12
N ALA A 110 12.09 25.69 -47.08
CA ALA A 110 11.82 27.13 -47.19
C ALA A 110 11.48 27.72 -45.82
N ALA A 111 12.33 28.66 -45.40
CA ALA A 111 12.12 29.57 -44.29
C ALA A 111 11.61 30.90 -44.84
N THR A 112 10.75 31.58 -44.08
CA THR A 112 10.49 33.03 -44.22
C THR A 112 10.51 33.66 -42.83
N THR A 113 11.23 34.77 -42.74
CA THR A 113 11.67 35.54 -41.56
C THR A 113 10.55 36.44 -40.96
N PRO A 114 10.78 37.23 -39.88
CA PRO A 114 9.84 37.36 -38.79
C PRO A 114 9.08 38.70 -38.81
N THR A 115 7.96 38.79 -38.10
CA THR A 115 7.38 40.09 -37.74
C THR A 115 6.92 40.05 -36.29
N THR A 116 7.52 40.95 -35.52
CA THR A 116 7.31 41.19 -34.10
C THR A 116 5.95 41.86 -33.88
N THR A 117 5.07 41.29 -33.06
CA THR A 117 4.07 42.08 -32.33
C THR A 117 3.75 41.40 -31.01
N THR A 118 4.00 42.14 -29.94
CA THR A 118 3.85 41.79 -28.53
C THR A 118 2.38 41.61 -28.18
N THR A 119 1.97 40.45 -27.66
CA THR A 119 0.74 40.35 -26.85
C THR A 119 0.87 39.23 -25.82
N THR A 120 0.56 39.62 -24.60
CA THR A 120 0.61 38.95 -23.29
C THR A 120 0.16 37.48 -23.29
N THR A 121 1.04 36.57 -22.89
CA THR A 121 0.72 35.14 -22.69
C THR A 121 0.17 34.92 -21.29
N THR A 122 -1.14 34.69 -21.16
CA THR A 122 -1.73 34.03 -19.99
C THR A 122 -1.63 32.53 -20.21
N THR A 123 -0.76 31.86 -19.45
CA THR A 123 -0.54 30.41 -19.52
C THR A 123 -1.76 29.64 -19.03
N ILE A 124 -2.41 28.95 -19.95
CA ILE A 124 -3.38 27.88 -19.67
C ILE A 124 -2.55 26.62 -19.39
N SER A 125 -2.51 26.19 -18.13
CA SER A 125 -2.01 24.86 -17.76
C SER A 125 -3.02 23.80 -18.19
N THR A 126 -2.73 23.11 -19.29
CA THR A 126 -3.37 21.84 -19.65
C THR A 126 -2.76 20.74 -18.79
N THR A 127 -3.46 20.34 -17.73
CA THR A 127 -3.17 19.08 -17.02
C THR A 127 -3.82 17.94 -17.79
N THR A 128 -2.99 17.06 -18.34
CA THR A 128 -3.40 15.75 -18.84
C THR A 128 -3.99 14.96 -17.66
N PRO A 129 -5.22 14.40 -17.77
CA PRO A 129 -5.79 13.61 -16.70
C PRO A 129 -5.01 12.30 -16.56
N SER A 130 -4.56 12.00 -15.34
CA SER A 130 -4.05 10.68 -14.97
C SER A 130 -5.05 9.59 -15.34
N PRO A 131 -4.58 8.36 -15.65
CA PRO A 131 -5.46 7.25 -16.00
C PRO A 131 -6.44 6.98 -14.86
N LYS A 132 -7.72 6.91 -15.22
CA LYS A 132 -8.83 6.51 -14.35
C LYS A 132 -8.51 5.14 -13.70
N PRO A 133 -8.58 5.01 -12.36
CA PRO A 133 -8.51 3.71 -11.71
C PRO A 133 -9.63 2.80 -12.23
N ALA A 134 -9.34 1.51 -12.37
CA ALA A 134 -10.33 0.53 -12.77
C ALA A 134 -11.58 0.63 -11.88
N SER A 135 -12.75 0.67 -12.52
CA SER A 135 -14.06 0.69 -11.88
C SER A 135 -14.13 -0.37 -10.77
N GLY A 136 -14.04 0.05 -9.51
CA GLY A 136 -14.03 -0.83 -8.33
C GLY A 136 -13.09 -0.40 -7.19
N SER A 137 -12.10 0.47 -7.45
CA SER A 137 -11.26 1.05 -6.40
C SER A 137 -11.75 2.46 -6.04
N GLY A 138 -12.57 2.57 -5.00
CA GLY A 138 -12.79 3.87 -4.34
C GLY A 138 -11.48 4.44 -3.78
N PRO A 139 -11.47 5.65 -3.20
CA PRO A 139 -10.28 6.23 -2.58
C PRO A 139 -9.79 5.47 -1.34
N TYR A 140 -10.57 4.50 -0.85
CA TYR A 140 -10.30 3.76 0.36
C TYR A 140 -9.49 2.50 0.10
N CYS A 141 -8.73 2.09 1.11
CA CYS A 141 -8.00 0.83 1.08
C CYS A 141 -6.88 0.74 0.04
N ASN A 142 -6.31 1.90 -0.32
CA ASN A 142 -5.11 1.94 -1.15
C ASN A 142 -3.87 1.62 -0.31
N CYS A 143 -3.33 0.42 -0.48
CA CYS A 143 -2.09 -0.03 0.17
C CYS A 143 -0.89 0.04 -0.77
N SER A 144 -0.85 1.05 -1.64
CA SER A 144 0.28 1.24 -2.56
C SER A 144 1.55 1.58 -1.81
N VAL A 145 2.68 1.14 -2.34
CA VAL A 145 4.02 1.54 -1.90
C VAL A 145 4.79 2.14 -3.07
N ASP A 146 5.80 2.94 -2.78
CA ASP A 146 6.71 3.46 -3.79
C ASP A 146 7.73 2.39 -4.25
N LYS A 147 8.63 2.78 -5.15
CA LYS A 147 9.65 1.88 -5.71
C LYS A 147 10.68 1.37 -4.68
N PHE A 148 10.69 1.93 -3.47
CA PHE A 148 11.56 1.53 -2.36
C PHE A 148 10.78 0.76 -1.28
N GLY A 149 9.48 0.58 -1.45
CA GLY A 149 8.62 -0.11 -0.49
C GLY A 149 8.04 0.80 0.59
N PHE A 150 8.13 2.13 0.48
CA PHE A 150 7.50 3.03 1.46
C PHE A 150 6.00 3.26 1.17
N PRO A 151 5.13 3.34 2.20
CA PRO A 151 3.70 3.56 2.03
C PRO A 151 3.36 4.85 1.27
N ILE A 152 2.38 4.79 0.37
CA ILE A 152 1.80 5.96 -0.30
C ILE A 152 0.39 6.19 0.24
N GLY A 153 0.24 7.19 1.11
CA GLY A 153 -1.07 7.60 1.63
C GLY A 153 -1.61 6.73 2.76
N TRP A 154 -0.76 5.95 3.44
CA TRP A 154 -1.06 5.20 4.66
C TRP A 154 0.22 5.07 5.52
N ARG A 155 0.13 4.55 6.75
CA ARG A 155 1.29 4.32 7.62
C ARG A 155 1.24 2.91 8.22
N TYR A 156 2.42 2.34 8.44
CA TYR A 156 2.55 1.03 9.08
C TYR A 156 1.96 0.99 10.49
N ASN A 157 2.23 2.03 11.29
CA ASN A 157 1.77 2.14 12.67
C ASN A 157 0.26 2.34 12.84
N ASP A 158 -0.47 2.63 11.75
CA ASP A 158 -1.91 2.74 11.85
C ASP A 158 -2.57 1.35 11.77
N ILE A 159 -1.89 0.33 11.24
CA ILE A 159 -2.42 -1.03 11.08
C ILE A 159 -2.90 -1.57 12.44
N TRP A 160 -4.19 -1.92 12.49
CA TRP A 160 -4.88 -2.34 13.70
C TRP A 160 -5.44 -3.75 13.55
N LEU A 161 -4.54 -4.73 13.65
CA LEU A 161 -4.84 -6.14 13.46
C LEU A 161 -4.46 -6.98 14.69
N ASP A 162 -5.08 -8.14 14.81
CA ASP A 162 -4.54 -9.24 15.59
C ASP A 162 -3.98 -10.27 14.60
N VAL A 163 -2.66 -10.41 14.55
CA VAL A 163 -1.95 -11.28 13.61
C VAL A 163 -1.39 -12.47 14.38
N VAL A 164 -1.71 -13.67 13.92
CA VAL A 164 -1.07 -14.91 14.36
C VAL A 164 -0.27 -15.49 13.22
N VAL A 165 1.04 -15.48 13.36
CA VAL A 165 1.95 -16.14 12.41
C VAL A 165 2.03 -17.62 12.77
N ILE A 166 1.78 -18.48 11.78
CA ILE A 166 2.00 -19.92 11.87
C ILE A 166 3.27 -20.21 11.08
N LEU A 167 4.34 -20.46 11.82
CA LEU A 167 5.66 -20.82 11.30
C LEU A 167 5.74 -22.34 11.16
N ASP A 168 5.84 -22.81 9.93
CA ASP A 168 6.10 -24.21 9.63
C ASP A 168 7.48 -24.60 10.15
N THR A 169 7.51 -25.65 10.96
CA THR A 169 8.74 -26.25 11.51
C THR A 169 8.81 -27.75 11.21
N SER A 170 8.08 -28.21 10.19
CA SER A 170 8.15 -29.57 9.65
C SER A 170 9.41 -29.78 8.80
N GLU A 171 9.68 -31.01 8.36
CA GLU A 171 10.82 -31.29 7.48
C GLU A 171 10.70 -30.60 6.11
N ALA A 172 9.48 -30.41 5.60
CA ALA A 172 9.25 -29.76 4.31
C ALA A 172 9.75 -28.31 4.28
N MET A 173 9.64 -27.58 5.39
CA MET A 173 10.09 -26.18 5.45
C MET A 173 11.60 -26.01 5.18
N GLY A 174 12.41 -27.03 5.46
CA GLY A 174 13.87 -26.92 5.33
C GLY A 174 14.50 -25.96 6.34
N LYS A 175 15.80 -26.12 6.60
CA LYS A 175 16.52 -25.27 7.58
C LYS A 175 16.70 -23.84 7.10
N THR A 176 16.99 -23.66 5.81
CA THR A 176 17.23 -22.36 5.20
C THR A 176 15.95 -21.53 5.20
N ALA A 177 14.86 -22.09 4.67
CA ALA A 177 13.58 -21.38 4.62
C ALA A 177 13.03 -21.08 6.03
N LEU A 178 13.24 -21.96 7.02
CA LEU A 178 12.90 -21.66 8.42
C LEU A 178 13.69 -20.45 8.97
N MET A 179 14.98 -20.33 8.65
CA MET A 179 15.79 -19.18 9.06
C MET A 179 15.32 -17.88 8.41
N ASP A 180 15.03 -17.92 7.11
CA ASP A 180 14.53 -16.77 6.35
C ASP A 180 13.14 -16.35 6.83
N ALA A 181 12.26 -17.30 7.11
CA ALA A 181 10.95 -17.04 7.69
C ALA A 181 11.06 -16.38 9.08
N GLY A 182 11.96 -16.88 9.94
CA GLY A 182 12.24 -16.25 11.23
C GLY A 182 12.75 -14.82 11.10
N ALA A 183 13.65 -14.55 10.15
CA ALA A 183 14.16 -13.20 9.87
C ALA A 183 13.03 -12.27 9.41
N LEU A 184 12.18 -12.78 8.51
CA LEU A 184 11.07 -12.03 7.95
C LEU A 184 10.03 -11.67 9.01
N ILE A 185 9.71 -12.58 9.94
CA ILE A 185 8.82 -12.27 11.08
C ILE A 185 9.37 -11.10 11.90
N GLU A 186 10.66 -11.16 12.27
CA GLU A 186 11.29 -10.10 13.06
C GLU A 186 11.28 -8.76 12.32
N SER A 187 11.51 -8.76 11.00
CA SER A 187 11.46 -7.54 10.18
C SER A 187 10.09 -6.87 10.16
N PHE A 188 8.98 -7.62 10.26
CA PHE A 188 7.64 -7.03 10.38
C PHE A 188 7.41 -6.33 11.71
N ILE A 189 8.21 -6.63 12.72
CA ILE A 189 8.12 -5.98 14.02
C ILE A 189 8.96 -4.72 14.00
N SER A 190 10.24 -4.84 13.66
CA SER A 190 11.20 -3.73 13.64
C SER A 190 12.39 -4.06 12.75
N ASP A 191 12.89 -3.08 12.00
CA ASP A 191 14.18 -3.19 11.28
C ASP A 191 15.35 -2.58 12.08
N GLY A 192 15.07 -2.08 13.28
CA GLY A 192 16.03 -1.43 14.17
C GLY A 192 15.95 0.09 14.14
N ASP A 193 15.42 0.69 13.08
CA ASP A 193 15.22 2.13 12.94
C ASP A 193 13.72 2.47 12.99
N ASP A 194 12.89 1.70 12.30
CA ASP A 194 11.45 1.83 12.22
C ASP A 194 10.74 0.61 12.83
N ASP A 195 9.63 0.89 13.51
CA ASP A 195 8.71 -0.10 14.08
C ASP A 195 7.45 -0.18 13.20
N PHE A 196 6.98 -1.39 12.87
CA PHE A 196 5.92 -1.59 11.86
C PHE A 196 4.63 -2.22 12.42
N LEU A 197 4.70 -3.46 12.94
CA LEU A 197 3.55 -4.19 13.52
C LEU A 197 3.72 -4.43 15.03
N ILE A 198 4.27 -3.46 15.76
CA ILE A 198 4.60 -3.64 17.19
C ILE A 198 3.37 -3.68 18.09
N THR A 199 3.42 -4.55 19.11
CA THR A 199 2.46 -4.54 20.23
C THR A 199 2.74 -3.38 21.19
N GLU A 200 2.34 -2.15 20.83
CA GLU A 200 2.49 -0.97 21.68
C GLU A 200 1.15 -0.58 22.32
N THR A 201 0.90 -1.06 23.54
CA THR A 201 -0.41 -0.91 24.18
C THR A 201 -0.76 0.53 24.57
N ASN A 202 0.19 1.46 24.49
CA ASN A 202 -0.03 2.87 24.75
C ASN A 202 -0.40 3.65 23.47
N ALA A 203 -0.24 3.06 22.29
CA ALA A 203 -0.62 3.69 21.03
C ALA A 203 -2.15 3.60 20.81
N PRO A 204 -2.76 4.61 20.17
CA PRO A 204 -4.20 4.61 19.90
C PRO A 204 -4.60 3.49 18.93
N PHE A 205 -3.69 3.12 18.02
CA PHE A 205 -3.81 1.99 17.11
C PHE A 205 -2.48 1.23 17.14
N TYR A 206 -2.55 -0.10 17.24
CA TYR A 206 -1.38 -0.97 17.20
C TYR A 206 -1.79 -2.38 16.77
N THR A 207 -0.86 -3.10 16.14
CA THR A 207 -1.05 -4.52 15.82
C THR A 207 -0.57 -5.39 16.97
N ARG A 208 -1.30 -6.48 17.26
CA ARG A 208 -0.80 -7.54 18.16
C ARG A 208 -0.27 -8.68 17.32
N VAL A 209 0.94 -9.13 17.60
CA VAL A 209 1.54 -10.26 16.89
C VAL A 209 1.76 -11.43 17.83
N GLY A 210 1.20 -12.58 17.46
CA GLY A 210 1.46 -13.89 18.04
C GLY A 210 2.17 -14.78 17.05
N VAL A 211 2.92 -15.76 17.56
CA VAL A 211 3.68 -16.70 16.74
C VAL A 211 3.48 -18.11 17.29
N ILE A 212 3.15 -19.03 16.39
CA ILE A 212 3.00 -20.45 16.65
C ILE A 212 4.01 -21.17 15.76
N SER A 213 4.85 -22.03 16.33
CA SER A 213 5.58 -23.03 15.53
C SER A 213 4.72 -24.28 15.35
N MET A 214 4.77 -24.88 14.17
CA MET A 214 3.89 -25.97 13.80
C MET A 214 4.63 -27.07 13.06
N ALA A 215 4.58 -28.29 13.59
CA ALA A 215 4.91 -29.52 12.87
C ALA A 215 3.77 -30.54 13.09
N GLU A 216 3.96 -31.54 13.96
CA GLU A 216 2.86 -32.42 14.39
C GLU A 216 1.86 -31.70 15.31
N LYS A 217 2.39 -30.87 16.22
CA LYS A 217 1.64 -30.10 17.22
C LYS A 217 2.02 -28.63 17.23
N ALA A 218 1.05 -27.79 17.50
CA ALA A 218 1.19 -26.35 17.64
C ALA A 218 1.89 -26.00 18.96
N THR A 219 2.95 -25.21 18.88
CA THR A 219 3.64 -24.65 20.05
C THR A 219 3.56 -23.13 20.00
N VAL A 220 2.91 -22.53 21.00
CA VAL A 220 2.82 -21.07 21.11
C VAL A 220 4.16 -20.51 21.56
N MET A 221 4.80 -19.72 20.70
CA MET A 221 6.03 -18.99 21.00
C MET A 221 5.71 -17.61 21.58
N TYR A 222 4.71 -16.94 21.00
CA TYR A 222 4.23 -15.61 21.40
C TYR A 222 2.70 -15.57 21.35
N ASN A 223 2.07 -15.07 22.42
CA ASN A 223 0.61 -15.03 22.56
C ASN A 223 0.09 -13.60 22.39
N LEU A 224 0.04 -13.12 21.14
CA LEU A 224 -0.40 -11.76 20.77
C LEU A 224 0.32 -10.65 21.55
N ASN A 225 1.58 -10.88 21.88
CA ASN A 225 2.38 -10.04 22.78
C ASN A 225 3.82 -9.84 22.29
N MET A 226 4.11 -10.12 21.03
CA MET A 226 5.45 -9.93 20.47
C MET A 226 5.79 -8.43 20.39
N THR A 227 7.01 -8.10 20.79
CA THR A 227 7.58 -6.74 20.85
C THR A 227 8.87 -6.65 20.04
N LYS A 228 9.41 -5.46 19.81
CA LYS A 228 10.68 -5.29 19.06
C LYS A 228 11.92 -5.92 19.70
N THR A 229 11.87 -6.23 21.00
CA THR A 229 12.97 -6.93 21.68
C THR A 229 12.90 -8.44 21.51
N ASP A 230 11.80 -8.95 20.97
CA ASP A 230 11.57 -10.37 20.78
C ASP A 230 12.28 -10.91 19.54
N LYS A 231 12.68 -12.18 19.64
CA LYS A 231 13.42 -12.91 18.61
C LYS A 231 12.77 -14.26 18.35
N VAL A 232 12.52 -14.56 17.09
CA VAL A 232 12.01 -15.85 16.61
C VAL A 232 13.20 -16.74 16.22
N GLN A 233 14.23 -16.15 15.63
CA GLN A 233 15.45 -16.87 15.29
C GLN A 233 16.09 -17.47 16.55
N GLY A 234 16.50 -18.73 16.44
CA GLY A 234 17.06 -19.49 17.56
C GLY A 234 16.02 -20.08 18.52
N LYS A 235 14.72 -19.83 18.33
CA LYS A 235 13.64 -20.43 19.14
C LYS A 235 12.80 -21.47 18.39
N ALA A 236 12.94 -21.56 17.08
CA ALA A 236 12.29 -22.58 16.25
C ALA A 236 13.35 -23.49 15.61
N TRP A 237 13.02 -24.77 15.45
CA TRP A 237 13.87 -25.79 14.83
C TRP A 237 13.03 -26.78 14.05
N ILE A 238 13.62 -27.40 13.02
CA ILE A 238 12.98 -28.46 12.25
C ILE A 238 12.70 -29.66 13.14
N ASN A 239 11.46 -30.15 13.09
CA ASN A 239 11.01 -31.32 13.84
C ASN A 239 11.13 -32.55 12.94
N GLU A 240 12.25 -33.27 13.08
CA GLU A 240 12.52 -34.50 12.35
C GLU A 240 11.44 -35.56 12.61
N GLY A 241 11.14 -36.36 11.59
CA GLY A 241 10.07 -37.37 11.59
C GLY A 241 8.69 -36.84 11.20
N PHE A 242 8.55 -35.53 10.96
CA PHE A 242 7.27 -34.90 10.59
C PHE A 242 7.39 -34.16 9.26
N PRO A 243 6.99 -34.78 8.13
CA PRO A 243 7.20 -34.24 6.79
C PRO A 243 6.25 -33.10 6.41
N ARG A 244 5.30 -32.74 7.28
CA ARG A 244 4.29 -31.70 7.02
C ARG A 244 3.66 -31.21 8.31
N ILE A 245 3.06 -30.02 8.25
CA ILE A 245 2.30 -29.46 9.36
C ILE A 245 0.90 -30.08 9.52
N ASN A 246 0.39 -30.07 10.75
CA ASN A 246 -1.03 -30.28 11.05
C ASN A 246 -1.78 -28.93 11.08
N VAL A 247 -2.33 -28.52 9.93
CA VAL A 247 -3.03 -27.24 9.76
C VAL A 247 -4.22 -27.06 10.69
N VAL A 248 -4.93 -28.15 11.02
CA VAL A 248 -6.10 -28.07 11.91
C VAL A 248 -5.67 -27.70 13.33
N ASP A 249 -4.64 -28.34 13.85
CA ASP A 249 -4.10 -28.05 15.19
C ASP A 249 -3.51 -26.64 15.26
N ALA A 250 -2.80 -26.21 14.21
CA ALA A 250 -2.29 -24.85 14.06
C ALA A 250 -3.42 -23.81 14.11
N TYR A 251 -4.49 -24.06 13.35
CA TYR A 251 -5.66 -23.20 13.29
C TYR A 251 -6.40 -23.14 14.63
N GLU A 252 -6.61 -24.27 15.29
CA GLU A 252 -7.25 -24.31 16.61
C GLU A 252 -6.43 -23.54 17.67
N ALA A 253 -5.11 -23.67 17.64
CA ALA A 253 -4.22 -22.89 18.50
C ALA A 253 -4.32 -21.37 18.21
N ALA A 254 -4.39 -20.98 16.94
CA ALA A 254 -4.59 -19.58 16.55
C ALA A 254 -5.95 -19.03 17.03
N LEU A 255 -7.03 -19.81 16.88
CA LEU A 255 -8.36 -19.42 17.39
C LEU A 255 -8.37 -19.26 18.91
N LYS A 256 -7.73 -20.18 19.63
CA LYS A 256 -7.57 -20.08 21.09
C LYS A 256 -6.85 -18.79 21.46
N MET A 257 -5.77 -18.46 20.74
CA MET A 257 -5.00 -17.24 20.92
C MET A 257 -5.86 -15.99 20.72
N PHE A 258 -6.65 -15.92 19.64
CA PHE A 258 -7.56 -14.81 19.40
C PHE A 258 -8.63 -14.66 20.48
N ASN A 259 -9.23 -15.77 20.92
CA ASN A 259 -10.27 -15.78 21.95
C ASN A 259 -9.73 -15.29 23.29
N GLU A 260 -8.58 -15.79 23.73
CA GLU A 260 -7.89 -15.34 24.95
C GLU A 260 -7.43 -13.88 24.83
N GLY A 261 -6.93 -13.49 23.66
CA GLY A 261 -6.56 -12.12 23.33
C GLY A 261 -7.74 -11.16 23.41
N LEU A 262 -8.94 -11.57 23.02
CA LEU A 262 -10.15 -10.75 23.12
C LEU A 262 -10.65 -10.64 24.57
N ILE A 263 -10.57 -11.73 25.34
CA ILE A 263 -10.92 -11.70 26.77
C ILE A 263 -10.02 -10.71 27.53
N SER A 264 -8.71 -10.71 27.21
CA SER A 264 -7.75 -9.80 27.85
C SER A 264 -7.83 -8.36 27.34
N ARG A 265 -8.31 -8.15 26.11
CA ARG A 265 -8.46 -6.82 25.47
C ARG A 265 -9.83 -6.68 24.79
N PRO A 266 -10.93 -6.54 25.56
CA PRO A 266 -12.29 -6.46 25.02
C PRO A 266 -12.53 -5.30 24.05
N GLU A 267 -11.75 -4.23 24.17
CA GLU A 267 -11.79 -3.08 23.26
C GLU A 267 -11.38 -3.43 21.82
N ARG A 268 -10.67 -4.55 21.64
CA ARG A 268 -10.23 -5.06 20.34
C ARG A 268 -11.23 -6.02 19.68
N VAL A 269 -12.48 -6.06 20.15
CA VAL A 269 -13.56 -6.88 19.54
C VAL A 269 -13.75 -6.66 18.04
N ASN A 270 -13.33 -5.51 17.53
CA ASN A 270 -13.41 -5.18 16.12
C ASN A 270 -12.08 -5.34 15.37
N ALA A 271 -10.96 -5.55 16.05
CA ALA A 271 -9.69 -5.78 15.37
C ALA A 271 -9.82 -7.03 14.51
N ARG A 272 -9.50 -6.91 13.23
CA ARG A 272 -9.58 -8.06 12.34
C ARG A 272 -8.49 -9.07 12.69
N GLN A 273 -8.90 -10.34 12.73
CA GLN A 273 -8.04 -11.47 12.98
C GLN A 273 -7.40 -11.93 11.66
N VAL A 274 -6.08 -12.05 11.67
CA VAL A 274 -5.28 -12.46 10.51
C VAL A 274 -4.42 -13.64 10.90
N ILE A 275 -4.50 -14.73 10.14
CA ILE A 275 -3.59 -15.85 10.26
C ILE A 275 -2.60 -15.77 9.10
N TYR A 276 -1.31 -15.71 9.40
CA TYR A 276 -0.26 -15.67 8.40
C TYR A 276 0.54 -16.98 8.41
N TYR A 277 0.27 -17.85 7.44
CA TYR A 277 1.02 -19.09 7.24
C TYR A 277 2.32 -18.80 6.49
N MET A 278 3.42 -19.24 7.09
CA MET A 278 4.75 -19.28 6.48
C MET A 278 5.12 -20.75 6.40
N THR A 279 4.92 -21.37 5.24
CA THR A 279 4.92 -22.83 5.09
C THR A 279 5.36 -23.23 3.71
N ASP A 280 5.90 -24.45 3.61
CA ASP A 280 6.08 -25.16 2.34
C ASP A 280 5.35 -26.53 2.36
N SER A 281 4.70 -26.85 3.48
CA SER A 281 3.97 -28.09 3.65
C SER A 281 2.66 -28.13 2.85
N ASP A 282 2.36 -29.29 2.26
CA ASP A 282 1.00 -29.61 1.81
C ASP A 282 0.04 -29.64 3.02
N PRO A 283 -1.00 -28.78 3.06
CA PRO A 283 -1.88 -28.62 4.22
C PRO A 283 -2.84 -29.80 4.49
N LYS A 284 -2.78 -30.90 3.72
CA LYS A 284 -3.78 -32.00 3.70
C LYS A 284 -5.18 -31.51 3.28
N ASN A 285 -6.06 -32.47 3.01
CA ASN A 285 -7.32 -32.26 2.29
C ASN A 285 -8.52 -31.71 3.11
N ASN A 286 -8.40 -31.36 4.40
CA ASN A 286 -9.55 -30.86 5.17
C ASN A 286 -9.39 -29.39 5.60
N LEU A 287 -9.67 -28.48 4.67
CA LEU A 287 -9.61 -27.03 4.87
C LEU A 287 -10.96 -26.41 5.22
N ASN A 288 -12.01 -27.23 5.40
CA ASN A 288 -13.38 -26.74 5.59
C ASN A 288 -13.53 -25.86 6.83
N VAL A 289 -12.81 -26.16 7.90
CA VAL A 289 -12.84 -25.37 9.14
C VAL A 289 -12.29 -23.96 8.90
N LEU A 290 -11.29 -23.81 8.04
CA LEU A 290 -10.71 -22.50 7.71
C LEU A 290 -11.63 -21.66 6.82
N ASN A 291 -12.54 -22.28 6.07
CA ASN A 291 -13.56 -21.53 5.32
C ASN A 291 -14.53 -20.80 6.25
N GLN A 292 -14.79 -21.31 7.45
CA GLN A 292 -15.60 -20.61 8.46
C GLN A 292 -14.90 -19.35 8.96
N PHE A 293 -13.58 -19.41 9.20
CA PHE A 293 -12.79 -18.23 9.57
C PHE A 293 -12.84 -17.14 8.50
N LYS A 294 -12.65 -17.53 7.24
CA LYS A 294 -12.76 -16.61 6.09
C LYS A 294 -14.16 -16.00 6.01
N ALA A 295 -15.20 -16.79 6.27
CA ALA A 295 -16.59 -16.33 6.31
C ALA A 295 -16.88 -15.39 7.48
N SER A 296 -16.20 -15.55 8.63
CA SER A 296 -16.32 -14.66 9.80
C SER A 296 -15.43 -13.40 9.70
N GLN A 297 -15.07 -12.99 8.48
CA GLN A 297 -14.20 -11.85 8.17
C GLN A 297 -12.74 -11.98 8.61
N GLY A 298 -12.29 -13.17 9.02
CA GLY A 298 -10.89 -13.47 9.21
C GLY A 298 -10.15 -13.51 7.88
N VAL A 299 -8.86 -13.16 7.89
CA VAL A 299 -8.01 -13.21 6.69
C VAL A 299 -6.91 -14.23 6.89
N ILE A 300 -6.72 -15.08 5.89
CA ILE A 300 -5.63 -16.05 5.84
C ILE A 300 -4.66 -15.61 4.77
N ILE A 301 -3.44 -15.30 5.18
CA ILE A 301 -2.32 -14.98 4.31
C ILE A 301 -1.42 -16.22 4.26
N VAL A 302 -0.97 -16.60 3.07
CA VAL A 302 -0.06 -17.73 2.88
C VAL A 302 1.13 -17.24 2.09
N ASN A 303 2.32 -17.31 2.70
CA ASN A 303 3.60 -17.17 2.03
C ASN A 303 4.22 -18.56 1.92
N ASN A 304 4.30 -19.04 0.68
CA ASN A 304 4.82 -20.35 0.34
C ASN A 304 6.34 -20.30 0.16
N PHE A 305 7.09 -21.00 1.01
CA PHE A 305 8.56 -20.98 1.02
C PHE A 305 9.14 -22.10 0.15
N LEU A 306 9.15 -21.89 -1.17
CA LEU A 306 9.61 -22.89 -2.13
C LEU A 306 11.14 -22.92 -2.24
N GLU A 307 11.73 -24.11 -2.20
CA GLU A 307 13.13 -24.31 -2.56
C GLU A 307 13.34 -24.34 -4.10
N GLU A 308 14.61 -24.22 -4.53
CA GLU A 308 14.95 -24.18 -5.95
C GLU A 308 14.56 -25.49 -6.65
N GLY A 309 13.66 -25.39 -7.65
CA GLY A 309 13.19 -26.53 -8.43
C GLY A 309 11.90 -27.18 -7.91
N GLU A 310 11.35 -26.69 -6.80
CA GLU A 310 10.06 -27.14 -6.29
C GLU A 310 8.88 -26.53 -7.04
N VAL A 311 7.76 -27.25 -7.03
CA VAL A 311 6.53 -26.86 -7.72
C VAL A 311 5.51 -26.38 -6.70
N GLU A 312 4.94 -25.20 -6.94
CA GLU A 312 3.87 -24.65 -6.12
C GLU A 312 2.72 -25.63 -5.86
N LEU A 313 2.40 -25.81 -4.58
CA LEU A 313 1.28 -26.63 -4.14
C LEU A 313 -0.04 -25.88 -4.30
N THR A 314 -0.92 -26.40 -5.15
CA THR A 314 -2.23 -25.77 -5.42
C THR A 314 -3.13 -25.72 -4.17
N ALA A 315 -3.01 -26.70 -3.27
CA ALA A 315 -3.78 -26.73 -2.02
C ALA A 315 -3.51 -25.52 -1.11
N LEU A 316 -2.30 -24.96 -1.12
CA LEU A 316 -1.98 -23.76 -0.35
C LEU A 316 -2.67 -22.49 -0.89
N LYS A 317 -3.02 -22.46 -2.19
CA LYS A 317 -3.83 -21.38 -2.78
C LYS A 317 -5.26 -21.41 -2.27
N GLU A 318 -5.81 -22.60 -2.04
CA GLU A 318 -7.16 -22.79 -1.48
C GLU A 318 -7.24 -22.45 0.01
N LEU A 319 -6.13 -22.66 0.73
CA LEU A 319 -5.97 -22.27 2.13
C LEU A 319 -6.13 -20.75 2.29
N ALA A 320 -5.40 -19.98 1.47
CA ALA A 320 -5.37 -18.53 1.51
C ALA A 320 -6.75 -17.89 1.28
N SER A 321 -6.89 -16.67 1.79
CA SER A 321 -7.96 -15.77 1.34
C SER A 321 -7.66 -15.32 -0.09
N LYS A 322 -8.70 -14.96 -0.85
CA LYS A 322 -8.54 -14.55 -2.25
C LYS A 322 -7.56 -13.37 -2.34
N GLY A 323 -6.53 -13.50 -3.16
CA GLY A 323 -5.50 -12.45 -3.31
C GLY A 323 -4.46 -12.37 -2.19
N TYR A 324 -4.40 -13.36 -1.29
CA TYR A 324 -3.44 -13.44 -0.18
C TYR A 324 -2.55 -14.69 -0.23
N TYR A 325 -2.36 -15.24 -1.43
CA TYR A 325 -1.39 -16.29 -1.67
C TYR A 325 -0.18 -15.71 -2.38
N PHE A 326 0.98 -16.12 -1.90
CA PHE A 326 2.28 -15.57 -2.23
C PHE A 326 3.32 -16.69 -2.22
N SER A 327 4.44 -16.52 -2.92
CA SER A 327 5.49 -17.53 -2.97
C SER A 327 6.86 -16.87 -2.95
N ASN A 328 7.67 -17.23 -1.96
CA ASN A 328 8.96 -16.62 -1.67
C ASN A 328 8.88 -15.09 -1.57
N ASP A 329 7.78 -14.61 -0.99
CA ASP A 329 7.47 -13.20 -0.95
C ASP A 329 8.39 -12.46 -0.01
N ASN A 330 8.72 -11.24 -0.40
CA ASN A 330 9.54 -10.35 0.39
C ASN A 330 8.71 -9.54 1.41
N TYR A 331 9.46 -8.81 2.23
CA TYR A 331 8.97 -7.92 3.26
C TYR A 331 7.84 -6.97 2.80
N ALA A 332 8.02 -6.32 1.64
CA ALA A 332 7.10 -5.28 1.17
C ALA A 332 5.71 -5.83 0.82
N ILE A 333 5.63 -7.00 0.17
CA ILE A 333 4.34 -7.58 -0.22
C ILE A 333 3.57 -8.06 1.01
N SER A 334 4.26 -8.64 1.99
CA SER A 334 3.68 -9.06 3.26
C SER A 334 3.07 -7.85 4.01
N LEU A 335 3.79 -6.73 4.10
CA LEU A 335 3.28 -5.51 4.71
C LEU A 335 2.07 -4.92 3.99
N GLN A 336 2.10 -4.87 2.66
CA GLN A 336 0.94 -4.46 1.88
C GLN A 336 -0.26 -5.37 2.16
N SER A 337 -0.03 -6.66 2.39
CA SER A 337 -1.08 -7.61 2.70
C SER A 337 -1.69 -7.34 4.08
N PHE A 338 -0.89 -7.01 5.10
CA PHE A 338 -1.42 -6.55 6.38
C PHE A 338 -2.21 -5.24 6.25
N CYS A 339 -1.72 -4.27 5.48
CA CYS A 339 -2.49 -3.06 5.17
C CYS A 339 -3.84 -3.39 4.51
N LYS A 340 -3.85 -4.25 3.48
CA LYS A 340 -5.08 -4.65 2.80
C LYS A 340 -6.02 -5.37 3.77
N ALA A 341 -5.47 -6.23 4.64
CA ALA A 341 -6.27 -6.92 5.64
C ALA A 341 -6.90 -5.92 6.61
N ASN A 342 -6.26 -4.79 6.89
CA ASN A 342 -6.80 -3.73 7.73
C ASN A 342 -8.00 -2.96 7.12
N CYS A 343 -8.31 -3.17 5.83
CA CYS A 343 -9.47 -2.58 5.17
C CYS A 343 -10.79 -3.22 5.65
N PHE A 344 -11.31 -2.75 6.79
CA PHE A 344 -12.58 -3.20 7.36
C PHE A 344 -13.33 -2.10 8.10
N CYS A 345 -14.61 -2.31 8.36
CA CYS A 345 -15.42 -1.36 9.11
C CYS A 345 -15.51 -1.75 10.58
N GLN A 346 -15.41 -0.76 11.47
CA GLN A 346 -15.73 -0.94 12.90
C GLN A 346 -17.17 -1.46 13.08
N ARG A 347 -17.47 -1.99 14.28
CA ARG A 347 -18.81 -2.48 14.63
C ARG A 347 -19.87 -1.45 14.27
N GLU A 348 -21.03 -1.94 13.82
CA GLU A 348 -22.22 -1.14 13.53
C GLU A 348 -22.15 -0.28 12.25
N LYS A 349 -20.98 -0.24 11.60
CA LYS A 349 -20.82 0.35 10.26
C LYS A 349 -21.00 -0.72 9.19
N ASN A 350 -21.66 -0.34 8.11
CA ASN A 350 -21.93 -1.17 6.95
C ASN A 350 -20.87 -0.89 5.88
N ALA A 351 -20.20 -1.93 5.42
CA ALA A 351 -19.18 -1.81 4.40
C ALA A 351 -19.81 -1.78 2.99
N LEU A 352 -19.37 -0.83 2.16
CA LEU A 352 -19.56 -0.85 0.71
C LEU A 352 -18.25 -1.30 0.07
N GLY A 353 -18.31 -2.18 -0.93
CA GLY A 353 -17.12 -2.65 -1.64
C GLY A 353 -17.24 -4.11 -2.06
N GLY A 354 -16.08 -4.75 -2.23
CA GLY A 354 -15.98 -6.11 -2.77
C GLY A 354 -16.64 -7.19 -1.92
N THR A 355 -16.81 -8.37 -2.50
CA THR A 355 -17.30 -9.57 -1.77
C THR A 355 -16.23 -10.20 -0.89
N ASP A 356 -14.97 -9.83 -1.12
CA ASP A 356 -13.82 -10.33 -0.38
C ASP A 356 -13.72 -9.61 0.97
N PRO A 357 -13.67 -10.32 2.12
CA PRO A 357 -13.46 -9.71 3.43
C PRO A 357 -12.37 -8.63 3.45
N ALA A 358 -11.27 -8.83 2.72
CA ALA A 358 -10.13 -7.92 2.67
C ALA A 358 -10.38 -6.61 1.90
N THR A 359 -11.34 -6.59 0.99
CA THR A 359 -11.69 -5.37 0.23
C THR A 359 -13.16 -5.01 0.41
N LYS A 360 -13.83 -5.64 1.39
CA LYS A 360 -15.26 -5.45 1.64
C LYS A 360 -15.62 -4.00 1.91
N ALA A 361 -14.68 -3.25 2.46
CA ALA A 361 -14.82 -1.84 2.78
C ALA A 361 -14.12 -0.90 1.77
N SER A 362 -13.71 -1.39 0.59
CA SER A 362 -13.01 -0.57 -0.43
C SER A 362 -13.83 0.60 -0.98
N GLY A 363 -15.16 0.54 -0.86
CA GLY A 363 -16.09 1.61 -1.17
C GLY A 363 -16.44 2.51 0.03
N GLY A 364 -15.90 2.21 1.22
CA GLY A 364 -16.07 2.97 2.46
C GLY A 364 -16.96 2.27 3.49
N CYS A 365 -17.05 2.89 4.68
CA CYS A 365 -17.86 2.42 5.80
C CYS A 365 -19.01 3.39 6.09
N TYR A 366 -20.20 2.88 6.35
CA TYR A 366 -21.42 3.69 6.39
C TYR A 366 -22.30 3.39 7.60
N HIS A 367 -22.82 4.42 8.25
CA HIS A 367 -23.75 4.27 9.35
C HIS A 367 -25.02 5.11 9.13
N PRO A 368 -26.21 4.49 9.01
CA PRO A 368 -27.46 5.22 8.92
C PRO A 368 -27.85 5.79 10.28
N ALA A 369 -28.22 7.06 10.33
CA ALA A 369 -28.70 7.74 11.52
C ALA A 369 -30.19 8.08 11.37
N PRO A 370 -31.09 7.44 12.15
CA PRO A 370 -32.53 7.59 11.96
C PRO A 370 -33.10 8.92 12.49
N ALA A 371 -32.31 9.68 13.25
CA ALA A 371 -32.77 10.93 13.84
C ALA A 371 -32.95 12.02 12.77
N GLY A 372 -34.17 12.56 12.67
CA GLY A 372 -34.47 13.73 11.85
C GLY A 372 -33.81 14.99 12.39
N VAL A 373 -32.77 15.51 11.72
CA VAL A 373 -32.06 16.73 12.15
C VAL A 373 -31.73 17.67 10.99
N PRO A 374 -31.51 18.97 11.26
CA PRO A 374 -30.99 19.90 10.25
C PRO A 374 -29.66 19.44 9.65
N PHE A 375 -29.41 19.76 8.39
CA PHE A 375 -28.22 19.34 7.64
C PHE A 375 -26.91 19.61 8.38
N ASN A 376 -26.71 20.84 8.87
CA ASN A 376 -25.48 21.23 9.58
C ASN A 376 -25.29 20.45 10.89
N LYS A 377 -26.38 20.00 11.52
CA LYS A 377 -26.32 19.15 12.72
C LYS A 377 -25.94 17.73 12.31
N ALA A 378 -26.52 17.19 11.24
CA ALA A 378 -26.13 15.89 10.69
C ALA A 378 -24.64 15.85 10.32
N GLN A 379 -24.15 16.86 9.61
CA GLN A 379 -22.74 17.02 9.26
C GLN A 379 -21.84 16.99 10.50
N LYS A 380 -22.11 17.87 11.47
CA LYS A 380 -21.34 17.91 12.73
C LYS A 380 -21.39 16.59 13.50
N THR A 381 -22.52 15.87 13.48
CA THR A 381 -22.60 14.57 14.14
C THR A 381 -21.70 13.53 13.47
N CYS A 382 -21.67 13.49 12.13
CA CYS A 382 -20.73 12.62 11.42
C CYS A 382 -19.27 13.01 11.70
N GLU A 383 -18.93 14.30 11.64
CA GLU A 383 -17.58 14.82 11.95
C GLU A 383 -17.13 14.46 13.37
N ASN A 384 -17.99 14.67 14.36
CA ASN A 384 -17.71 14.37 15.77
C ASN A 384 -17.48 12.87 16.04
N THR A 385 -17.90 11.99 15.13
CA THR A 385 -17.68 10.54 15.21
C THR A 385 -16.56 10.05 14.27
N GLY A 386 -15.78 10.98 13.70
CA GLY A 386 -14.66 10.67 12.82
C GLY A 386 -15.07 10.34 11.37
N GLY A 387 -16.23 10.80 10.92
CA GLY A 387 -16.73 10.62 9.57
C GLY A 387 -17.16 11.93 8.90
N ASN A 388 -17.91 11.81 7.81
CA ASN A 388 -18.56 12.91 7.11
C ASN A 388 -19.98 12.49 6.71
N LEU A 389 -20.85 13.41 6.29
CA LEU A 389 -22.05 12.98 5.57
C LEU A 389 -21.64 12.23 4.29
N ALA A 390 -22.42 11.20 3.95
CA ALA A 390 -22.08 10.32 2.84
C ALA A 390 -22.01 11.08 1.51
N SER A 391 -20.90 10.90 0.79
CA SER A 391 -20.70 11.40 -0.56
C SER A 391 -21.10 10.33 -1.57
N ILE A 392 -21.77 10.70 -2.66
CA ILE A 392 -22.35 9.76 -3.63
C ILE A 392 -21.79 10.06 -5.01
N HIS A 393 -20.87 9.22 -5.51
CA HIS A 393 -20.12 9.48 -6.74
C HIS A 393 -20.51 8.60 -7.92
N ASP A 394 -21.43 7.67 -7.70
CA ASP A 394 -21.94 6.77 -8.71
C ASP A 394 -23.29 6.17 -8.30
N ALA A 395 -23.92 5.46 -9.24
CA ALA A 395 -25.21 4.81 -9.03
C ALA A 395 -25.14 3.61 -8.08
N GLU A 396 -23.98 2.94 -7.95
CA GLU A 396 -23.81 1.78 -7.07
C GLU A 396 -23.85 2.23 -5.60
N LYS A 397 -23.04 3.22 -5.24
CA LYS A 397 -23.02 3.85 -3.93
C LYS A 397 -24.39 4.45 -3.59
N GLY A 398 -25.05 5.10 -4.55
CA GLY A 398 -26.42 5.60 -4.37
C GLY A 398 -27.41 4.49 -3.95
N ARG A 399 -27.43 3.36 -4.69
CA ARG A 399 -28.28 2.21 -4.36
C ARG A 399 -27.94 1.58 -3.01
N PHE A 400 -26.66 1.45 -2.69
CA PHE A 400 -26.23 0.94 -1.39
C PHE A 400 -26.75 1.81 -0.24
N VAL A 401 -26.57 3.13 -0.34
CA VAL A 401 -27.05 4.07 0.68
C VAL A 401 -28.57 4.03 0.82
N GLN A 402 -29.32 3.89 -0.28
CA GLN A 402 -30.77 3.66 -0.24
C GLN A 402 -31.13 2.40 0.55
N GLN A 403 -30.47 1.29 0.26
CA GLN A 403 -30.74 0.02 0.94
C GLN A 403 -30.48 0.13 2.44
N LEU A 404 -29.44 0.86 2.85
CA LEU A 404 -29.20 1.15 4.27
C LEU A 404 -30.36 1.96 4.88
N MET A 405 -30.82 2.99 4.18
CA MET A 405 -31.87 3.89 4.66
C MET A 405 -33.28 3.31 4.56
N SER A 406 -33.50 2.23 3.79
CA SER A 406 -34.80 1.53 3.74
C SER A 406 -35.26 1.05 5.13
N LYS A 407 -34.31 0.79 6.04
CA LYS A 407 -34.56 0.38 7.43
C LYS A 407 -34.96 1.54 8.35
N VAL A 408 -34.77 2.78 7.91
CA VAL A 408 -34.99 4.01 8.70
C VAL A 408 -36.43 4.54 8.57
N ASN A 409 -37.27 3.91 7.73
CA ASN A 409 -38.68 4.27 7.50
C ASN A 409 -38.90 5.78 7.29
N SER A 410 -38.12 6.35 6.37
CA SER A 410 -38.24 7.75 5.95
C SER A 410 -38.18 7.85 4.43
N ASN A 411 -38.96 8.77 3.87
CA ASN A 411 -39.00 9.04 2.44
C ASN A 411 -37.79 9.87 1.98
N TYR A 412 -37.20 10.66 2.88
CA TYR A 412 -36.10 11.57 2.57
C TYR A 412 -34.96 11.42 3.56
N PHE A 413 -33.73 11.62 3.09
CA PHE A 413 -32.55 11.68 3.95
C PHE A 413 -31.46 12.61 3.41
N TRP A 414 -30.69 13.17 4.34
CA TRP A 414 -29.51 13.96 4.03
C TRP A 414 -28.32 13.09 3.64
N PHE A 415 -27.56 13.60 2.68
CA PHE A 415 -26.25 13.13 2.28
C PHE A 415 -25.36 14.37 2.03
N GLY A 416 -24.06 14.20 1.90
CA GLY A 416 -23.06 15.27 2.02
C GLY A 416 -22.93 16.20 0.82
N TYR A 417 -24.02 16.77 0.30
CA TYR A 417 -23.98 17.66 -0.86
C TYR A 417 -24.79 18.94 -0.61
N ASN A 418 -24.14 20.09 -0.69
CA ASN A 418 -24.76 21.39 -0.41
C ASN A 418 -24.26 22.49 -1.34
N LYS A 419 -25.05 23.56 -1.43
CA LYS A 419 -24.72 24.76 -2.20
C LYS A 419 -23.88 25.69 -1.33
N SER A 420 -22.64 25.97 -1.74
CA SER A 420 -21.78 26.96 -1.11
C SER A 420 -22.25 28.39 -1.39
N ASP A 421 -21.67 29.35 -0.65
CA ASP A 421 -22.06 30.76 -0.73
C ASP A 421 -21.78 31.41 -2.09
N ASP A 422 -20.82 30.86 -2.85
CA ASP A 422 -20.55 31.21 -4.26
C ASP A 422 -21.61 30.67 -5.24
N GLY A 423 -22.60 29.93 -4.75
CA GLY A 423 -23.69 29.35 -5.53
C GLY A 423 -23.37 28.00 -6.18
N ALA A 424 -22.16 27.46 -6.01
CA ALA A 424 -21.78 26.14 -6.54
C ALA A 424 -22.24 25.01 -5.59
N TRP A 425 -22.58 23.85 -6.14
CA TRP A 425 -22.83 22.64 -5.35
C TRP A 425 -21.53 21.88 -5.08
N LYS A 426 -21.29 21.51 -3.83
CA LYS A 426 -20.04 20.88 -3.37
C LYS A 426 -20.31 19.74 -2.39
N TRP A 427 -19.41 18.77 -2.39
CA TRP A 427 -19.42 17.69 -1.40
C TRP A 427 -18.81 18.17 -0.08
N THR A 428 -19.41 17.75 1.04
CA THR A 428 -18.96 18.12 2.39
C THR A 428 -17.65 17.44 2.80
N ASP A 429 -17.28 16.36 2.11
CA ASP A 429 -15.98 15.68 2.26
C ASP A 429 -14.90 16.26 1.33
N GLN A 430 -15.21 17.33 0.59
CA GLN A 430 -14.31 18.02 -0.35
C GLN A 430 -13.93 17.20 -1.59
N SER A 431 -14.57 16.05 -1.83
CA SER A 431 -14.45 15.34 -3.09
C SER A 431 -14.93 16.21 -4.26
N THR A 432 -14.33 16.01 -5.44
CA THR A 432 -14.54 16.85 -6.62
C THR A 432 -15.31 16.15 -7.75
N ASP A 433 -15.82 14.94 -7.48
CA ASP A 433 -16.58 14.16 -8.45
C ASP A 433 -17.85 14.89 -8.91
N SER A 434 -18.04 14.92 -10.23
CA SER A 434 -19.12 15.65 -10.91
C SER A 434 -20.45 14.87 -10.97
N TYR A 435 -20.51 13.67 -10.39
CA TYR A 435 -21.70 12.84 -10.42
C TYR A 435 -22.87 13.54 -9.74
N THR A 436 -24.00 13.59 -10.43
CA THR A 436 -25.26 14.05 -9.86
C THR A 436 -26.42 13.16 -10.30
N ASN A 437 -27.46 13.07 -9.47
CA ASN A 437 -28.70 12.39 -9.81
C ASN A 437 -29.93 13.22 -9.44
N TRP A 438 -29.89 14.51 -9.77
CA TRP A 438 -31.01 15.43 -9.60
C TRP A 438 -32.29 14.92 -10.25
N ASP A 439 -33.43 15.19 -9.60
CA ASP A 439 -34.75 14.97 -10.20
C ASP A 439 -35.06 16.00 -11.28
N VAL A 440 -36.15 15.78 -12.01
CA VAL A 440 -36.69 16.74 -12.97
C VAL A 440 -36.97 18.06 -12.25
N ASN A 441 -36.44 19.16 -12.80
CA ASN A 441 -36.51 20.53 -12.26
C ASN A 441 -35.67 20.80 -10.98
N GLU A 442 -34.78 19.88 -10.61
CA GLU A 442 -33.81 20.07 -9.53
C GLU A 442 -32.38 20.29 -10.07
N PRO A 443 -31.49 21.00 -9.36
CA PRO A 443 -31.76 21.70 -8.10
C PRO A 443 -32.59 22.97 -8.34
N ASN A 444 -33.66 23.16 -7.56
CA ASN A 444 -34.50 24.34 -7.68
C ASN A 444 -33.72 25.62 -7.30
N SER A 445 -34.09 26.76 -7.89
CA SER A 445 -33.39 28.03 -7.71
C SER A 445 -33.81 28.80 -6.46
N ALA A 446 -34.63 28.22 -5.57
CA ALA A 446 -35.10 28.91 -4.38
C ALA A 446 -33.92 29.20 -3.42
N ALA A 447 -33.88 30.42 -2.87
CA ALA A 447 -32.77 30.86 -2.03
C ALA A 447 -32.55 29.99 -0.77
N VAL A 448 -33.60 29.33 -0.29
CA VAL A 448 -33.57 28.43 0.87
C VAL A 448 -33.11 27.01 0.52
N ALA A 449 -33.18 26.61 -0.76
CA ALA A 449 -32.85 25.26 -1.21
C ALA A 449 -31.34 25.09 -1.41
N LYS A 450 -30.63 24.93 -0.30
CA LYS A 450 -29.15 24.88 -0.27
C LYS A 450 -28.59 23.50 0.12
N CYS A 451 -29.42 22.53 0.49
CA CYS A 451 -28.95 21.21 0.91
C CYS A 451 -29.63 20.10 0.11
N ALA A 452 -28.86 19.15 -0.41
CA ALA A 452 -29.39 18.05 -1.20
C ALA A 452 -29.92 16.95 -0.28
N TYR A 453 -31.12 16.44 -0.57
CA TYR A 453 -31.65 15.22 0.02
C TYR A 453 -31.91 14.19 -1.07
N MET A 454 -31.89 12.92 -0.70
CA MET A 454 -32.31 11.83 -1.57
C MET A 454 -33.78 11.50 -1.31
N ASP A 455 -34.56 11.34 -2.37
CA ASP A 455 -35.91 10.79 -2.32
C ASP A 455 -35.88 9.27 -2.49
N ALA A 456 -36.09 8.57 -1.38
CA ALA A 456 -36.09 7.12 -1.31
C ALA A 456 -37.36 6.48 -1.91
N THR A 457 -38.41 7.27 -2.20
CA THR A 457 -39.69 6.79 -2.76
C THR A 457 -39.62 6.60 -4.28
N THR A 458 -38.62 7.20 -4.94
CA THR A 458 -38.44 7.09 -6.40
C THR A 458 -37.57 5.89 -6.76
N ALA A 459 -37.97 5.15 -7.82
CA ALA A 459 -37.21 4.00 -8.32
C ALA A 459 -35.78 4.37 -8.83
N GLY A 460 -35.56 5.66 -9.12
CA GLY A 460 -34.30 6.19 -9.65
C GLY A 460 -33.42 6.90 -8.63
N LEU A 461 -33.79 6.94 -7.34
CA LEU A 461 -33.02 7.59 -6.28
C LEU A 461 -32.69 9.06 -6.53
N LYS A 462 -33.71 9.79 -6.96
CA LYS A 462 -33.56 11.18 -7.38
C LYS A 462 -33.27 12.10 -6.21
N TRP A 463 -32.48 13.13 -6.50
CA TRP A 463 -32.08 14.13 -5.52
C TRP A 463 -32.94 15.38 -5.66
N GLY A 464 -33.27 16.01 -4.53
CA GLY A 464 -33.91 17.32 -4.50
C GLY A 464 -33.10 18.32 -3.66
N ALA A 465 -33.27 19.61 -3.94
CA ALA A 465 -32.69 20.68 -3.14
C ALA A 465 -33.71 21.19 -2.11
N GLY A 466 -33.38 21.04 -0.83
CA GLY A 466 -34.24 21.35 0.30
C GLY A 466 -33.71 22.46 1.21
N ASN A 467 -34.59 22.97 2.06
CA ASN A 467 -34.22 23.85 3.16
C ASN A 467 -33.38 23.08 4.18
N CYS A 468 -32.11 23.49 4.37
CA CYS A 468 -31.16 22.87 5.29
C CYS A 468 -31.63 22.79 6.75
N GLN A 469 -32.63 23.59 7.14
CA GLN A 469 -33.24 23.58 8.47
C GLN A 469 -34.26 22.45 8.66
N MET A 470 -34.66 21.78 7.59
CA MET A 470 -35.55 20.62 7.68
C MET A 470 -34.86 19.46 8.40
N GLY A 471 -35.62 18.76 9.24
CA GLY A 471 -35.13 17.58 9.94
C GLY A 471 -35.29 16.34 9.08
N PHE A 472 -34.19 15.79 8.56
CA PHE A 472 -34.18 14.48 7.92
C PHE A 472 -33.18 13.54 8.58
N PRO A 473 -33.45 12.21 8.57
CA PRO A 473 -32.44 11.21 8.79
C PRO A 473 -31.26 11.38 7.84
N TYR A 474 -30.14 10.75 8.13
CA TYR A 474 -28.90 10.96 7.37
C TYR A 474 -28.01 9.74 7.40
N VAL A 475 -26.99 9.73 6.55
CA VAL A 475 -26.01 8.64 6.48
C VAL A 475 -24.63 9.23 6.67
N CYS A 476 -23.90 8.74 7.67
CA CYS A 476 -22.49 9.05 7.82
C CYS A 476 -21.63 8.07 7.03
N GLN A 477 -20.55 8.57 6.44
CA GLN A 477 -19.49 7.81 5.79
C GLN A 477 -18.19 7.97 6.58
N TYR A 478 -17.43 6.89 6.67
CA TYR A 478 -16.20 6.79 7.42
C TYR A 478 -15.14 6.12 6.55
N THR A 479 -13.89 6.48 6.79
CA THR A 479 -12.75 5.68 6.33
C THR A 479 -12.82 4.30 6.98
N PRO A 480 -12.53 3.21 6.23
CA PRO A 480 -12.23 1.92 6.82
C PRO A 480 -11.07 2.01 7.82
N CYS A 481 -10.98 1.04 8.73
CA CYS A 481 -9.84 0.90 9.65
C CYS A 481 -8.53 1.05 8.86
N SER A 482 -7.64 1.83 9.45
CA SER A 482 -6.70 2.70 8.75
C SER A 482 -6.11 2.15 7.45
N VAL A 483 -6.58 2.75 6.37
CA VAL A 483 -5.83 2.83 5.13
C VAL A 483 -5.90 4.28 4.70
N GLY A 484 -5.09 5.12 5.37
CA GLY A 484 -5.03 6.58 5.20
C GLY A 484 -5.78 7.36 6.27
#